data_AF-A0A7C9UUK6-F1
#
_entry.id   AF-A0A7C9UUK6-F1
#
_cell.length_a   1.000
_cell.length_b   1.000
_cell.length_c   1.000
_cell.angle_alpha   90.00
_cell.angle_beta   90.00
_cell.angle_gamma   90.00
#
_symmetry.space_group_name_H-M   'P 1'
#
loop_
_entity.id
_entity.type
_entity.pdbx_description
1 polymer ?
#
loop_
_entity_poly.entity_id
_entity_poly.type
_entity_poly.pdbx_seq_one_letter_code
_entity_poly.pdbx_strand_id
1 'polypeptide(L)'
;MIEDKVRRRMAVQPGRMNKLAILAGMAVLSLSALAGGGAIVVGTLQWLGAVAPFSPHWPPQSLVVGGLFLGTPVAAVGWGLVWLGRWLAENA
;
A
#
# COMPACT_ATOMS: atom_id res chain seq x y z
N MET A 1 7.25 -20.66 37.31
CA MET A 1 7.18 -21.37 36.01
C MET A 1 6.00 -20.93 35.12
N ILE A 2 4.83 -20.60 35.68
CA ILE A 2 3.67 -20.12 34.91
C ILE A 2 3.82 -18.64 34.50
N GLU A 3 4.34 -17.79 35.38
CA GLU A 3 4.58 -16.35 35.08
C GLU A 3 5.54 -16.14 33.91
N ASP A 4 6.59 -16.95 33.77
CA ASP A 4 7.50 -16.87 32.62
C ASP A 4 6.83 -17.23 31.30
N LYS A 5 5.91 -18.19 31.30
CA LYS A 5 5.13 -18.55 30.11
C LYS A 5 4.14 -17.45 29.73
N VAL A 6 3.56 -16.76 30.71
CA VAL A 6 2.64 -15.63 30.48
C VAL A 6 3.41 -14.40 30.00
N ARG A 7 4.55 -14.06 30.60
CA ARG A 7 5.45 -12.99 30.12
C ARG A 7 5.92 -13.22 28.68
N ARG A 8 6.27 -14.45 28.29
CA ARG A 8 6.65 -14.78 26.91
C ARG A 8 5.50 -14.73 25.91
N ARG A 9 4.24 -14.86 26.33
CA ARG A 9 3.06 -14.69 25.46
C ARG A 9 2.57 -13.24 25.38
N MET A 10 2.72 -12.47 26.45
CA MET A 10 2.40 -11.02 26.49
C MET A 10 3.48 -10.16 25.82
N ALA A 11 4.71 -10.64 25.75
CA ALA A 11 5.67 -10.18 24.76
C ALA A 11 5.18 -10.64 23.37
N VAL A 12 4.16 -9.95 22.83
CA VAL A 12 3.95 -9.88 21.39
C VAL A 12 5.32 -9.54 20.83
N GLN A 13 5.99 -10.55 20.25
CA GLN A 13 7.40 -10.43 19.91
C GLN A 13 7.57 -9.13 19.11
N PRO A 14 8.35 -8.15 19.59
CA PRO A 14 8.51 -6.89 18.87
C PRO A 14 8.99 -7.14 17.43
N GLY A 15 9.82 -8.17 17.24
CA GLY A 15 10.22 -8.65 15.91
C GLY A 15 9.11 -9.21 15.02
N ARG A 16 8.01 -9.74 15.59
CA ARG A 16 6.85 -10.23 14.82
C ARG A 16 5.88 -9.11 14.47
N MET A 17 5.72 -8.11 15.35
CA MET A 17 4.93 -6.90 15.07
C MET A 17 5.58 -6.05 13.97
N ASN A 18 6.91 -5.92 13.98
CA ASN A 18 7.66 -5.24 12.91
C ASN A 18 7.50 -5.89 11.54
N LYS A 19 7.58 -7.22 11.46
CA LYS A 19 7.43 -7.94 10.19
C LYS A 19 6.05 -7.71 9.59
N LEU A 20 5.00 -7.67 10.41
CA LEU A 20 3.64 -7.40 9.96
C LEU A 20 3.46 -5.97 9.46
N ALA A 21 4.04 -4.97 10.14
CA ALA A 21 3.98 -3.57 9.72
C ALA A 21 4.68 -3.34 8.38
N ILE A 22 5.87 -3.94 8.18
CA ILE A 22 6.62 -3.86 6.92
C ILE A 22 5.86 -4.58 5.79
N LEU A 23 5.30 -5.76 6.04
CA LEU A 23 4.48 -6.49 5.06
C LEU A 23 3.22 -5.71 4.68
N ALA A 24 2.53 -5.12 5.65
CA ALA A 24 1.37 -4.29 5.41
C ALA A 24 1.74 -3.05 4.56
N GLY A 25 2.85 -2.39 4.88
CA GLY A 25 3.36 -1.26 4.09
C GLY A 25 3.69 -1.65 2.64
N MET A 26 4.36 -2.79 2.43
CA MET A 26 4.65 -3.30 1.08
C MET A 26 3.38 -3.71 0.33
N ALA A 27 2.40 -4.30 1.00
CA ALA A 27 1.11 -4.66 0.38
C ALA A 27 0.36 -3.41 -0.06
N VAL A 28 0.30 -2.37 0.78
CA VAL A 28 -0.33 -1.08 0.45
C VAL A 28 0.37 -0.42 -0.74
N LEU A 29 1.71 -0.39 -0.76
CA LEU A 29 2.48 0.15 -1.88
C LEU A 29 2.21 -0.60 -3.19
N SER A 30 2.22 -1.93 -3.13
CA SER A 30 2.02 -2.80 -4.30
C SER A 30 0.61 -2.64 -4.88
N LEU A 31 -0.42 -2.64 -4.02
CA LEU A 31 -1.81 -2.43 -4.44
C LEU A 31 -2.05 -1.03 -4.99
N SER A 32 -1.41 -0.01 -4.41
CA SER A 32 -1.52 1.38 -4.89
C SER A 32 -0.85 1.56 -6.25
N ALA A 33 0.32 0.95 -6.45
CA ALA A 33 1.02 0.96 -7.73
C ALA A 33 0.20 0.25 -8.81
N LEU A 34 -0.44 -0.89 -8.48
CA LEU A 34 -1.33 -1.61 -9.38
C LEU A 34 -2.57 -0.78 -9.73
N ALA A 35 -3.24 -0.20 -8.73
CA ALA A 35 -4.45 0.59 -8.94
C ALA A 35 -4.17 1.88 -9.71
N GLY A 36 -3.13 2.63 -9.32
CA GLY A 36 -2.70 3.85 -9.99
C GLY A 36 -2.18 3.59 -11.40
N GLY A 37 -1.33 2.58 -11.58
CA GLY A 37 -0.84 2.15 -12.89
C GLY A 37 -1.95 1.70 -13.81
N GLY A 38 -2.92 0.94 -13.31
CA GLY A 38 -4.12 0.53 -14.05
C GLY A 38 -4.95 1.73 -14.50
N ALA A 39 -5.22 2.69 -13.62
CA ALA A 39 -5.95 3.91 -13.95
C ALA A 39 -5.23 4.76 -15.02
N ILE A 40 -3.90 4.89 -14.94
CA ILE A 40 -3.09 5.60 -15.94
C ILE A 40 -3.13 4.89 -17.28
N VAL A 41 -2.94 3.56 -17.32
CA VAL A 41 -2.98 2.77 -18.56
C VAL A 41 -4.36 2.85 -19.20
N VAL A 42 -5.43 2.68 -18.44
CA VAL A 42 -6.82 2.77 -18.95
C VAL A 42 -7.11 4.19 -19.46
N GLY A 43 -6.75 5.23 -18.71
CA GLY A 43 -6.92 6.62 -19.14
C GLY A 43 -6.13 6.93 -20.41
N THR A 44 -4.91 6.39 -20.55
CA THR A 44 -4.08 6.55 -21.76
C THR A 44 -4.68 5.82 -22.96
N LEU A 45 -5.16 4.58 -22.78
CA LEU A 45 -5.83 3.81 -23.84
C LEU A 45 -7.10 4.51 -24.33
N GLN A 46 -7.91 5.04 -23.41
CA GLN A 46 -9.08 5.85 -23.77
C GLN A 46 -8.69 7.14 -24.52
N TRP A 47 -7.57 7.77 -24.13
CA TRP A 47 -7.05 8.96 -24.82
C TRP A 47 -6.61 8.64 -26.27
N LEU A 48 -6.08 7.44 -26.50
CA LEU A 48 -5.71 6.93 -27.82
C LEU A 48 -6.90 6.38 -28.63
N GLY A 49 -8.13 6.46 -28.10
CA GLY A 49 -9.33 5.96 -28.75
C GLY A 49 -9.48 4.42 -28.72
N ALA A 50 -8.68 3.71 -27.93
CA ALA A 50 -8.82 2.29 -27.73
C ALA A 50 -9.98 1.99 -26.78
N VAL A 51 -10.93 1.16 -27.23
CA VAL A 51 -12.08 0.75 -26.41
C VAL A 51 -11.58 -0.20 -25.33
N ALA A 52 -11.55 0.28 -24.08
CA ALA A 52 -11.34 -0.57 -22.92
C ALA A 52 -12.72 -1.06 -22.43
N PRO A 53 -13.12 -2.32 -22.69
CA PRO A 53 -14.49 -2.81 -22.48
C PRO A 53 -14.95 -2.79 -21.00
N PHE A 54 -14.01 -2.71 -20.06
CA PHE A 54 -14.28 -2.65 -18.62
C PHE A 54 -14.00 -1.26 -18.02
N SER A 55 -13.72 -0.26 -18.85
CA SER A 55 -13.37 1.08 -18.38
C SER A 55 -14.61 1.94 -18.14
N PRO A 56 -14.67 2.69 -17.02
CA PRO A 56 -15.67 3.73 -16.84
C PRO A 56 -15.56 4.73 -17.99
N HIS A 57 -16.68 5.10 -18.62
CA HIS A 57 -16.75 6.15 -19.66
C HIS A 57 -16.59 7.55 -19.05
N TRP A 58 -15.50 7.77 -18.33
CA TRP A 58 -15.14 9.04 -17.71
C TRP A 58 -14.13 9.76 -18.60
N PRO A 59 -14.01 11.10 -18.48
CA PRO A 59 -12.98 11.82 -19.21
C PRO A 59 -11.60 11.20 -18.94
N PRO A 60 -10.79 10.85 -19.96
CA PRO A 60 -9.52 10.15 -19.76
C PRO A 60 -8.56 10.91 -18.83
N GLN A 61 -8.59 12.25 -18.86
CA GLN A 61 -7.82 13.09 -17.94
C GLN A 61 -8.21 12.86 -16.48
N SER A 62 -9.49 12.66 -16.20
CA SER A 62 -9.98 12.41 -14.83
C SER A 62 -9.56 11.04 -14.29
N LEU A 63 -9.36 10.03 -15.16
CA LEU A 63 -8.82 8.73 -14.75
C LEU A 63 -7.32 8.81 -14.43
N VAL A 64 -6.55 9.53 -15.25
CA VAL A 64 -5.11 9.73 -15.01
C VAL A 64 -4.89 10.56 -13.75
N VAL A 65 -5.60 11.69 -13.61
CA VAL A 65 -5.50 12.57 -12.44
C VAL A 65 -6.05 11.88 -11.20
N GLY A 66 -7.17 11.16 -11.30
CA GLY A 66 -7.72 10.37 -10.21
C GLY A 66 -6.79 9.26 -9.74
N GLY A 67 -6.13 8.56 -10.68
CA GLY A 67 -5.11 7.56 -10.37
C GLY A 67 -3.90 8.13 -9.65
N LEU A 68 -3.42 9.31 -10.06
CA LEU A 68 -2.32 10.02 -9.39
C LEU A 68 -2.73 10.55 -8.01
N PHE A 69 -3.93 11.14 -7.91
CA PHE A 69 -4.43 11.74 -6.69
C PHE A 69 -4.75 10.71 -5.61
N LEU A 70 -5.23 9.52 -5.99
CA LEU A 70 -5.43 8.41 -5.05
C LEU A 70 -4.14 7.63 -4.80
N GLY A 71 -3.28 7.46 -5.81
CA GLY A 71 -2.03 6.72 -5.69
C GLY A 71 -1.01 7.39 -4.77
N THR A 72 -0.88 8.72 -4.83
CA THR A 72 0.17 9.46 -4.09
C THR A 72 -0.01 9.40 -2.56
N PRO A 73 -1.19 9.69 -1.99
CA PRO A 73 -1.41 9.62 -0.54
C PRO A 73 -1.28 8.19 -0.02
N VAL A 74 -1.79 7.20 -0.77
CA VAL A 74 -1.74 5.79 -0.33
C VAL A 74 -0.31 5.25 -0.41
N ALA A 75 0.47 5.66 -1.41
CA ALA A 75 1.90 5.36 -1.46
C ALA A 75 2.67 6.00 -0.30
N ALA A 76 2.34 7.23 0.09
CA ALA A 76 2.93 7.89 1.25
C ALA A 76 2.62 7.13 2.56
N VAL A 77 1.39 6.64 2.73
CA VAL A 77 0.99 5.80 3.88
C VAL A 77 1.76 4.48 3.88
N GLY A 78 1.86 3.80 2.75
CA GLY A 78 2.60 2.55 2.62
C GLY A 78 4.09 2.72 2.95
N TRP A 79 4.71 3.80 2.48
CA TRP A 79 6.09 4.15 2.83
C TRP A 79 6.25 4.46 4.33
N GLY A 80 5.32 5.22 4.91
CA GLY A 80 5.30 5.54 6.34
C GLY A 80 5.22 4.28 7.23
N LEU A 81 4.45 3.27 6.83
CA LEU A 81 4.37 1.99 7.52
C LEU A 81 5.67 1.20 7.44
N VAL A 82 6.33 1.18 6.28
CA VAL A 82 7.66 0.55 6.12
C VAL A 82 8.70 1.25 6.99
N TRP A 83 8.72 2.58 6.96
CA TRP A 83 9.63 3.39 7.77
C TRP A 83 9.41 3.16 9.27
N LEU A 84 8.15 3.22 9.73
CA LEU A 84 7.79 2.97 11.13
C LEU A 84 8.18 1.56 11.58
N GLY A 85 7.94 0.54 10.75
CA GLY A 85 8.33 -0.83 11.03
C GLY A 85 9.85 -1.05 11.08
N ARG A 86 10.65 -0.23 10.36
CA ARG A 86 12.10 -0.24 10.50
C ARG A 86 12.57 0.49 11.76
N TRP A 87 12.03 1.67 12.03
CA TRP A 87 12.37 2.45 13.22
C TRP A 87 12.09 1.66 14.51
N LEU A 88 10.93 1.01 14.59
CA LEU A 88 10.58 0.13 15.71
C LEU A 88 11.46 -1.13 15.79
N ALA A 89 12.13 -1.54 14.72
CA ALA A 89 13.08 -2.67 14.75
C ALA A 89 14.46 -2.28 15.26
N GLU A 90 14.85 -1.04 15.01
CA GLU A 90 16.14 -0.49 15.44
C GLU A 90 16.09 -0.01 16.90
N ASN A 91 14.91 0.32 17.42
CA ASN A 91 14.71 0.87 18.77
C ASN A 91 14.06 -0.11 19.79
N ALA A 92 13.98 -1.40 19.47
CA ALA A 92 13.43 -2.46 20.34
C ALA A 92 14.50 -3.46 20.78
#